data_AF-A0A6G2VDY0-F1
#
_entry.id   AF-A0A6G2VDY0-F1
#
_cell.length_a   1.000
_cell.length_b   1.000
_cell.length_c   1.000
_cell.angle_alpha   90.00
_cell.angle_beta   90.00
_cell.angle_gamma   90.00
#
_symmetry.space_group_name_H-M   'P 1'
#
loop_
_entity.id
_entity.type
_entity.pdbx_description
1 polymer ?
#
loop_
_entity_poly.entity_id
_entity_poly.type
_entity_poly.pdbx_seq_one_letter_code
_entity_poly.pdbx_strand_id
1 'polypeptide(L)'
;PADVDKIVFPVSIYDAETRSQNFGQVRNAYIRILNQAGGAEIARYDLSEDAATETAMVFGELYRNGADWKFRAVGQGYASGLRGIAQDFGVTL
;
A
#
# COMPACT_ATOMS: atom_id res chain seq x y z
N PRO A 1 -12.13 -0.65 16.52
CA PRO A 1 -12.33 -1.73 17.52
C PRO A 1 -11.02 -1.99 18.29
N ALA A 2 -11.10 -2.49 19.54
CA ALA A 2 -9.91 -2.67 20.38
C ALA A 2 -9.02 -3.85 19.94
N ASP A 3 -9.61 -4.82 19.26
CA ASP A 3 -9.04 -6.03 18.67
C ASP A 3 -8.24 -5.78 17.38
N VAL A 4 -8.28 -4.57 16.81
CA VAL A 4 -7.48 -4.23 15.63
C VAL A 4 -6.15 -3.64 16.06
N ASP A 5 -5.06 -4.39 15.84
CA ASP A 5 -3.69 -3.97 16.17
C ASP A 5 -2.91 -3.39 14.97
N LYS A 6 -3.36 -3.66 13.75
CA LYS A 6 -2.69 -3.28 12.52
C LYS A 6 -3.69 -3.00 11.39
N ILE A 7 -3.39 -2.01 10.57
CA ILE A 7 -4.09 -1.67 9.33
C ILE A 7 -3.05 -1.57 8.22
N VAL A 8 -3.19 -2.38 7.18
CA VAL A 8 -2.24 -2.43 6.06
C VAL A 8 -2.84 -1.75 4.84
N PHE A 9 -2.01 -1.02 4.09
CA PHE A 9 -2.41 -0.24 2.92
C PHE A 9 -1.80 -0.84 1.65
N PRO A 10 -2.53 -1.73 0.95
CA PRO A 10 -2.16 -2.16 -0.39
C PRO A 10 -2.55 -1.13 -1.44
N VAL A 11 -1.79 -1.09 -2.53
CA VAL A 11 -2.09 -0.38 -3.77
C VAL A 11 -1.90 -1.34 -4.94
N SER A 12 -2.77 -1.28 -5.94
CA SER A 12 -2.71 -2.17 -7.09
C SER A 12 -3.36 -1.55 -8.32
N ILE A 13 -2.90 -1.95 -9.50
CA ILE A 13 -3.60 -1.69 -10.77
C ILE A 13 -4.62 -2.82 -11.00
N TYR A 14 -5.87 -2.44 -11.26
CA TYR A 14 -6.95 -3.38 -11.56
C TYR A 14 -6.78 -4.00 -12.96
N ASP A 15 -6.92 -5.32 -13.07
CA ASP A 15 -6.69 -6.12 -14.28
C ASP A 15 -5.32 -5.87 -14.96
N ALA A 16 -4.29 -5.61 -14.16
CA ALA A 16 -2.96 -5.23 -14.65
C ALA A 16 -2.38 -6.21 -15.67
N GLU A 17 -2.54 -7.52 -15.44
CA GLU A 17 -2.05 -8.57 -16.34
C GLU A 17 -2.77 -8.54 -17.70
N THR A 18 -4.10 -8.53 -17.70
CA THR A 18 -4.91 -8.45 -18.93
C THR A 18 -4.67 -7.16 -19.70
N ARG A 19 -4.41 -6.05 -18.99
CA ARG A 19 -4.15 -4.74 -19.58
C ARG A 19 -2.67 -4.49 -19.90
N SER A 20 -1.78 -5.41 -19.52
CA SER A 20 -0.32 -5.25 -19.62
C SER A 20 0.18 -3.93 -19.00
N GLN A 21 -0.35 -3.60 -17.81
CA GLN A 21 -0.08 -2.36 -17.08
C GLN A 21 0.80 -2.57 -15.84
N ASN A 22 1.62 -1.57 -15.52
CA ASN A 22 2.41 -1.46 -14.29
C ASN A 22 2.48 0.01 -13.83
N PHE A 23 2.99 0.27 -12.62
CA PHE A 23 3.02 1.62 -12.07
C PHE A 23 3.88 2.59 -12.88
N GLY A 24 4.94 2.12 -13.55
CA GLY A 24 5.81 2.95 -14.39
C GLY A 24 5.11 3.53 -15.62
N GLN A 25 4.00 2.92 -16.06
CA GLN A 25 3.16 3.45 -17.15
C GLN A 25 2.16 4.50 -16.69
N VAL A 26 1.91 4.62 -15.38
CA VAL A 26 0.98 5.59 -14.81
C VAL A 26 1.77 6.84 -14.43
N ARG A 27 1.45 7.98 -15.02
CA ARG A 27 2.15 9.24 -14.71
C ARG A 27 1.71 9.81 -13.36
N ASN A 28 2.67 10.30 -12.58
CA ASN A 28 2.44 10.90 -11.26
C ASN A 28 1.67 9.95 -10.32
N ALA A 29 1.99 8.66 -10.36
CA ALA A 29 1.40 7.68 -9.47
C ALA A 29 2.11 7.78 -8.12
N TYR A 30 1.37 8.15 -7.07
CA TYR A 30 1.92 8.20 -5.72
C TYR A 30 0.86 7.78 -4.71
N ILE A 31 1.35 7.29 -3.57
CA ILE A 31 0.55 7.07 -2.37
C ILE A 31 1.20 7.84 -1.23
N ARG A 32 0.37 8.43 -0.36
CA ARG A 32 0.85 9.20 0.78
C ARG A 32 -0.08 9.08 1.98
N ILE A 33 0.49 9.33 3.15
CA ILE A 33 -0.25 9.41 4.41
C ILE A 33 -0.08 10.80 4.98
N LEU A 34 -1.20 11.40 5.33
CA LEU A 34 -1.27 12.70 5.96
C LEU A 34 -1.76 12.54 7.39
N ASN A 35 -1.14 13.26 8.31
CA ASN A 35 -1.74 13.51 9.61
C ASN A 35 -2.87 14.52 9.40
N GLN A 36 -4.11 14.11 9.65
CA GLN A 36 -5.27 14.99 9.50
C GLN A 36 -5.21 16.18 10.47
N ALA A 37 -4.58 16.01 11.65
CA ALA A 37 -4.28 17.12 12.54
C ALA A 37 -3.12 17.93 11.97
N GLY A 38 -3.46 19.02 11.28
CA GLY A 38 -2.49 19.97 10.70
C GLY A 38 -2.06 19.66 9.27
N GLY A 39 -2.47 18.54 8.68
CA GLY A 39 -2.23 18.20 7.27
C GLY A 39 -0.79 17.81 6.94
N ALA A 40 0.05 17.55 7.95
CA ALA A 40 1.45 17.19 7.74
C ALA A 40 1.58 15.85 7.00
N GLU A 41 2.41 15.80 5.95
CA GLU A 41 2.70 14.56 5.23
C GLU A 41 3.66 13.71 6.08
N ILE A 42 3.18 12.52 6.48
CA ILE A 42 3.94 11.57 7.30
C ILE A 42 4.88 10.75 6.41
N ALA A 43 4.39 10.32 5.26
CA ALA A 43 5.14 9.54 4.29
C ALA A 43 4.52 9.67 2.90
N ARG A 44 5.36 9.51 1.88
CA ARG A 44 4.98 9.46 0.47
C ARG A 44 5.86 8.46 -0.27
N TYR A 45 5.29 7.76 -1.23
CA TYR A 45 5.97 6.87 -2.16
C TYR A 45 5.69 7.30 -3.59
N ASP A 46 6.70 7.38 -4.44
CA ASP A 46 6.51 7.58 -5.87
C ASP A 46 6.43 6.21 -6.56
N LEU A 47 5.23 5.80 -6.95
CA LEU A 47 5.00 4.49 -7.56
C LEU A 47 5.55 4.43 -8.98
N SER A 48 5.57 5.57 -9.67
CA SER A 48 6.07 5.66 -11.04
C SER A 48 7.59 5.44 -11.10
N GLU A 49 8.32 5.80 -10.03
CA GLU A 49 9.77 5.69 -9.94
C GLU A 49 10.21 4.47 -9.10
N ASP A 50 9.78 4.38 -7.85
CA ASP A 50 10.29 3.40 -6.87
C ASP A 50 9.70 2.00 -7.06
N ALA A 51 8.53 1.90 -7.72
CA ALA A 51 7.79 0.65 -7.93
C ALA A 51 7.41 0.44 -9.40
N ALA A 52 8.18 1.01 -10.33
CA ALA A 52 7.79 1.15 -11.74
C ALA A 52 7.41 -0.19 -12.42
N THR A 53 8.05 -1.30 -12.04
CA THR A 53 7.79 -2.63 -12.61
C THR A 53 6.66 -3.38 -11.90
N GLU A 54 6.21 -2.90 -10.75
CA GLU A 54 5.20 -3.58 -9.94
C GLU A 54 3.77 -3.28 -10.44
N THR A 55 2.86 -4.21 -10.13
CA THR A 55 1.43 -4.08 -10.43
C THR A 55 0.58 -4.03 -9.16
N ALA A 56 1.12 -4.53 -8.04
CA ALA A 56 0.57 -4.42 -6.71
C ALA A 56 1.70 -4.32 -5.67
N MET A 57 1.44 -3.60 -4.59
CA MET A 57 2.42 -3.35 -3.53
C MET A 57 1.72 -3.10 -2.20
N VAL A 58 2.31 -3.56 -1.10
CA VAL A 58 2.00 -3.06 0.25
C VAL A 58 2.82 -1.82 0.50
N PHE A 59 2.15 -0.66 0.53
CA PHE A 59 2.81 0.63 0.77
C PHE A 59 3.33 0.73 2.20
N GLY A 60 2.49 0.38 3.16
CA GLY A 60 2.83 0.48 4.57
C GLY A 60 1.72 0.01 5.47
N GLU A 61 1.98 0.15 6.76
CA GLU A 61 1.06 -0.25 7.81
C GLU A 61 0.98 0.80 8.92
N LEU A 62 -0.23 1.02 9.42
CA LEU A 62 -0.45 1.59 10.74
C LEU A 62 -0.50 0.43 11.73
N TYR A 63 0.23 0.55 12.83
CA TYR A 63 0.25 -0.46 13.88
C TYR A 63 0.19 0.20 15.26
N ARG A 64 -0.38 -0.50 16.22
CA ARG A 64 -0.40 -0.06 17.62
C ARG A 64 1.00 -0.12 18.23
N ASN A 65 1.34 0.94 18.95
CA ASN A 65 2.55 1.04 19.76
C ASN A 65 2.14 1.55 21.14
N GLY A 66 1.77 0.61 22.03
CA GLY A 66 1.13 0.96 23.29
C GLY A 66 -0.27 1.54 23.07
N ALA A 67 -0.52 2.74 23.60
CA ALA A 67 -1.78 3.44 23.42
C ALA A 67 -1.88 4.20 22.07
N ASP A 68 -0.75 4.39 21.37
CA ASP A 68 -0.66 5.21 20.18
C ASP A 68 -0.64 4.38 18.89
N TRP A 69 -0.89 5.05 17.77
CA TRP A 69 -0.70 4.50 16.43
C TRP A 69 0.58 5.06 15.80
N LYS A 70 1.36 4.18 15.18
CA LYS A 70 2.54 4.55 14.39
C LYS A 70 2.40 4.06 12.96
N PHE A 71 2.94 4.83 12.03
CA PHE A 71 3.06 4.43 10.63
C PHE A 71 4.43 3.81 10.36
N ARG A 72 4.47 2.78 9.52
CA ARG A 72 5.67 2.15 8.98
C ARG A 72 5.54 2.03 7.47
N ALA A 73 6.48 2.63 6.75
CA ALA A 73 6.62 2.38 5.31
C ALA A 73 7.17 0.96 5.11
N VAL A 74 6.59 0.21 4.17
CA VAL A 74 6.96 -1.18 3.85
C VAL A 74 7.53 -1.26 2.44
N GLY A 75 6.80 -0.81 1.42
CA GLY A 75 7.26 -0.80 0.03
C GLY A 75 7.51 -2.18 -0.58
N GLN A 76 6.66 -3.16 -0.25
CA GLN A 76 6.84 -4.55 -0.71
C GLN A 76 5.96 -4.85 -1.92
N GLY A 77 6.57 -5.15 -3.07
CA GLY A 77 5.89 -5.57 -4.30
C GLY A 77 5.25 -6.96 -4.21
N TYR A 78 4.21 -7.20 -5.01
CA TYR A 78 3.41 -8.42 -5.02
C TYR A 78 3.09 -8.88 -6.45
N ALA A 79 3.82 -9.90 -6.92
CA ALA A 79 3.61 -10.49 -8.25
C ALA A 79 2.24 -11.16 -8.42
N SER A 80 1.63 -11.63 -7.33
CA SER A 80 0.29 -12.24 -7.30
C SER A 80 -0.85 -11.22 -7.23
N GLY A 81 -0.54 -9.93 -7.36
CA GLY A 81 -1.52 -8.85 -7.38
C GLY A 81 -2.25 -8.67 -6.04
N LEU A 82 -3.35 -7.92 -6.08
CA LEU A 82 -4.20 -7.67 -4.90
C LEU A 82 -4.78 -8.96 -4.31
N ARG A 83 -5.07 -9.96 -5.17
CA ARG A 83 -5.58 -11.27 -4.73
C ARG A 83 -4.58 -11.95 -3.80
N GLY A 84 -3.30 -12.01 -4.18
CA GLY A 84 -2.27 -12.60 -3.35
C GLY A 84 -2.07 -11.86 -2.03
N ILE A 85 -2.07 -10.52 -2.06
CA ILE A 85 -2.03 -9.72 -0.83
C ILE A 85 -3.18 -10.12 0.10
N ALA A 86 -4.42 -10.13 -0.41
CA ALA A 86 -5.59 -10.44 0.40
C ALA A 86 -5.52 -11.86 1.00
N GLN A 87 -5.02 -12.85 0.25
CA GLN A 87 -4.83 -14.22 0.73
C GLN A 87 -3.78 -14.31 1.84
N ASP A 88 -2.66 -13.60 1.72
CA ASP A 88 -1.63 -13.53 2.77
C ASP A 88 -2.17 -12.92 4.08
N PHE A 89 -3.18 -12.05 3.98
CA PHE A 89 -3.92 -11.49 5.13
C PHE A 89 -5.16 -12.30 5.54
N GLY A 90 -5.36 -13.50 4.97
CA GLY A 90 -6.41 -14.44 5.38
C GLY A 90 -7.80 -14.16 4.80
N VAL A 91 -7.92 -13.30 3.79
CA VAL A 91 -9.21 -13.05 3.11
C VAL A 91 -9.55 -14.23 2.19
N THR A 92 -10.79 -14.70 2.28
CA THR A 92 -11.32 -15.71 1.35
C THR A 92 -11.94 -15.02 0.14
N LEU A 93 -11.42 -15.29 -1.07
CA LEU A 93 -11.77 -14.63 -2.34
C LEU A 93 -12.22 -15.58 -3.44
#